data_AF-A0A3Q2ZJ14-F1
#
_entry.id   AF-A0A3Q2ZJ14-F1
#
_cell.length_a   1.000
_cell.length_b   1.000
_cell.length_c   1.000
_cell.angle_alpha   90.00
_cell.angle_beta   90.00
_cell.angle_gamma   90.00
#
_symmetry.space_group_name_H-M   'P 1'
#
loop_
_entity.id
_entity.type
_entity.pdbx_description
1 polymer ?
#
loop_
_entity_poly.entity_id
_entity_poly.type
_entity_poly.pdbx_seq_one_letter_code
_entity_poly.pdbx_strand_id
1 'polypeptide(L)'
;MLLVTSGLASCFLRGLPARHQRCLSPCTLSPRSSMVRQLGSLKLLLPGVDGWLARRLGQTSRFGAWLDVVVDNLSRGMLWSLLFQWGWLVSALEWCVFVCNHHTRGEQWKSSFSSSPPLIRAIMANGFRTPLGVWAVSGLHCLPLWLYAHRTGFLSDCLDLHPWIQSMGMLLLAAGRVLALSAEAWCIWTHIRHLLYNEAEEKKP
;
A
#
# COMPACT_ATOMS: atom_id res chain seq x y z
N MET A 1 21.04 8.56 -30.89
CA MET A 1 21.86 7.37 -31.16
C MET A 1 20.90 6.18 -31.19
N LEU A 2 20.51 5.75 -32.42
CA LEU A 2 19.67 4.60 -32.85
C LEU A 2 18.27 4.45 -32.20
N LEU A 3 17.08 4.61 -32.79
CA LEU A 3 16.48 4.53 -34.14
C LEU A 3 16.57 3.17 -34.86
N VAL A 4 15.38 2.67 -35.27
CA VAL A 4 15.07 1.82 -36.46
C VAL A 4 14.62 0.35 -36.21
N THR A 5 13.28 0.17 -36.34
CA THR A 5 12.48 -0.84 -37.09
C THR A 5 12.52 -2.34 -36.81
N SER A 6 11.31 -2.94 -36.71
CA SER A 6 10.75 -4.02 -37.56
C SER A 6 9.47 -4.57 -36.90
N GLY A 7 8.33 -4.80 -37.52
CA GLY A 7 7.90 -4.74 -38.91
C GLY A 7 6.42 -5.13 -38.98
N LEU A 8 5.65 -4.42 -39.80
CA LEU A 8 4.34 -4.83 -40.28
C LEU A 8 4.49 -6.09 -41.16
N ALA A 9 3.94 -7.21 -40.70
CA ALA A 9 3.47 -8.36 -41.48
C ALA A 9 2.66 -9.20 -40.47
N SER A 10 1.37 -9.47 -40.60
CA SER A 10 0.64 -9.83 -41.81
C SER A 10 -0.82 -9.47 -41.65
N CYS A 11 -1.30 -8.60 -42.54
CA CYS A 11 -2.70 -8.46 -42.87
C CYS A 11 -2.96 -9.46 -44.02
N PHE A 12 -3.32 -10.70 -43.70
CA PHE A 12 -3.86 -11.65 -44.68
C PHE A 12 -4.63 -12.72 -43.92
N LEU A 13 -5.96 -12.57 -43.90
CA LEU A 13 -7.00 -13.61 -43.85
C LEU A 13 -8.33 -12.93 -43.50
N ARG A 14 -8.92 -12.28 -44.51
CA ARG A 14 -10.37 -12.06 -44.57
C ARG A 14 -11.02 -13.35 -45.06
N GLY A 15 -12.09 -13.76 -44.39
CA GLY A 15 -13.18 -14.51 -45.03
C GLY A 15 -13.32 -15.96 -44.58
N LEU A 16 -14.21 -16.21 -43.61
CA LEU A 16 -15.14 -17.36 -43.51
C LEU A 16 -16.06 -17.14 -42.30
N PRO A 17 -17.40 -17.25 -42.43
CA PRO A 17 -18.31 -17.20 -41.30
C PRO A 17 -18.69 -18.62 -40.87
N ALA A 18 -18.61 -18.96 -39.58
CA ALA A 18 -19.51 -19.91 -38.95
C ALA A 18 -19.32 -19.97 -37.43
N ARG A 19 -20.46 -19.95 -36.75
CA ARG A 19 -20.72 -20.33 -35.37
C ARG A 19 -19.91 -21.54 -34.90
N HIS A 20 -19.68 -21.55 -33.58
CA HIS A 20 -19.30 -22.70 -32.75
C HIS A 20 -17.84 -23.17 -32.87
N GLN A 21 -16.96 -22.45 -32.17
CA GLN A 21 -15.83 -23.07 -31.47
C GLN A 21 -15.68 -22.42 -30.09
N ARG A 22 -16.35 -23.02 -29.10
CA ARG A 22 -15.85 -23.05 -27.72
C ARG A 22 -14.51 -23.79 -27.78
N CYS A 23 -13.41 -23.04 -27.88
CA CYS A 23 -12.08 -23.56 -27.68
C CYS A 23 -11.48 -22.87 -26.46
N LEU A 24 -11.51 -23.63 -25.36
CA LEU A 24 -10.55 -23.58 -24.27
C LEU A 24 -9.18 -23.15 -24.81
N SER A 25 -8.82 -21.90 -24.56
CA SER A 25 -7.46 -21.43 -24.76
C SER A 25 -6.69 -21.77 -23.48
N PRO A 26 -5.71 -22.68 -23.51
CA PRO A 26 -4.82 -22.84 -22.38
C PRO A 26 -4.02 -21.55 -22.24
N CYS A 27 -4.15 -20.90 -21.09
CA CYS A 27 -3.35 -19.76 -20.69
C CYS A 27 -1.87 -20.03 -21.02
N THR A 28 -1.35 -19.34 -22.04
CA THR A 28 0.07 -19.36 -22.37
C THR A 28 0.83 -18.68 -21.23
N LEU A 29 1.30 -19.53 -20.32
CA LEU A 29 2.09 -19.17 -19.15
C LEU A 29 3.44 -18.60 -19.60
N SER A 30 3.61 -17.29 -19.47
CA SER A 30 4.95 -16.69 -19.39
C SER A 30 5.57 -17.05 -18.02
N PRO A 31 6.76 -17.68 -17.95
CA PRO A 31 7.36 -18.17 -16.70
C PRO A 31 7.61 -17.10 -15.64
N ARG A 32 7.77 -15.83 -16.05
CA ARG A 32 8.01 -14.71 -15.11
C ARG A 32 6.76 -14.28 -14.34
N SER A 33 5.57 -14.68 -14.79
CA SER A 33 4.29 -14.24 -14.25
C SER A 33 3.68 -15.18 -13.21
N SER A 34 4.23 -16.39 -13.03
CA SER A 34 3.69 -17.37 -12.06
C SER A 34 4.21 -17.11 -10.63
N MET A 35 5.48 -16.71 -10.48
CA MET A 35 6.10 -16.50 -9.17
C MET A 35 5.47 -15.33 -8.40
N VAL A 36 5.12 -14.24 -9.08
CA VAL A 36 4.53 -13.05 -8.45
C VAL A 36 3.04 -13.27 -8.10
N ARG A 37 2.32 -14.06 -8.90
CA ARG A 37 0.93 -14.46 -8.60
C ARG A 37 0.84 -15.39 -7.38
N GLN A 38 1.81 -16.28 -7.19
CA GLN A 38 1.86 -17.15 -6.00
C GLN A 38 2.37 -16.42 -4.75
N LEU A 39 3.27 -15.44 -4.88
CA LEU A 39 3.75 -14.62 -3.75
C LEU A 39 2.76 -13.55 -3.27
N GLY A 40 1.87 -13.07 -4.14
CA GLY A 40 0.91 -12.01 -3.80
C GLY A 40 -0.21 -12.48 -2.87
N SER A 41 -0.74 -13.69 -3.10
CA SER A 41 -1.87 -14.23 -2.35
C SER A 41 -1.51 -14.69 -0.93
N LEU A 42 -0.25 -15.06 -0.69
CA LEU A 42 0.20 -15.56 0.62
C LEU A 42 0.59 -14.43 1.59
N LYS A 43 0.91 -13.23 1.10
CA LYS A 43 1.34 -12.08 1.93
C LYS A 43 0.19 -11.26 2.50
N LEU A 44 -1.04 -11.41 1.99
CA LEU A 44 -2.20 -10.67 2.52
C LEU A 44 -2.55 -11.04 3.97
N LEU A 45 -2.16 -12.23 4.43
CA LEU A 45 -2.57 -12.79 5.71
C LEU A 45 -1.47 -12.77 6.78
N LEU A 46 -0.20 -12.54 6.40
CA LEU A 46 0.93 -12.67 7.33
C LEU A 46 1.08 -11.57 8.40
N PRO A 47 0.82 -10.26 8.15
CA PRO A 47 1.11 -9.18 9.12
C PRO A 47 0.22 -9.18 10.37
N GLY A 48 -0.87 -9.95 10.37
CA GLY A 48 -1.73 -10.11 11.56
C GLY A 48 -1.37 -11.34 12.39
N VAL A 49 -0.74 -12.33 11.76
CA VAL A 49 -0.47 -13.65 12.34
C VAL A 49 0.72 -13.61 13.28
N ASP A 50 1.77 -12.87 12.94
CA ASP A 50 2.95 -12.66 13.78
C ASP A 50 2.60 -11.91 15.07
N GLY A 51 1.81 -10.83 15.01
CA GLY A 51 1.33 -10.11 16.18
C GLY A 51 0.32 -10.90 17.02
N TRP A 52 -0.49 -11.75 16.41
CA TRP A 52 -1.38 -12.68 17.14
C TRP A 52 -0.58 -13.80 17.83
N LEU A 53 0.38 -14.39 17.12
CA LEU A 53 1.22 -15.48 17.61
C LEU A 53 2.15 -15.00 18.73
N ALA A 54 2.75 -13.81 18.60
CA ALA A 54 3.57 -13.20 19.64
C ALA A 54 2.79 -13.00 20.95
N ARG A 55 1.51 -12.61 20.87
CA ARG A 55 0.62 -12.47 22.04
C ARG A 55 0.20 -13.81 22.63
N ARG A 56 0.00 -14.84 21.80
CA ARG A 56 -0.31 -16.20 22.26
C ARG A 56 0.89 -16.91 22.90
N LEU A 57 2.10 -16.64 22.43
CA LEU A 57 3.34 -17.24 22.95
C LEU A 57 4.02 -16.39 24.04
N GLY A 58 3.46 -15.22 24.39
CA GLY A 58 4.04 -14.30 25.37
C GLY A 58 5.37 -13.68 24.95
N GLN A 59 5.72 -13.73 23.66
CA GLN A 59 6.99 -13.25 23.12
C GLN A 59 6.82 -11.93 22.35
N THR A 60 6.31 -10.90 23.02
CA THR A 60 6.26 -9.54 22.46
C THR A 60 7.58 -8.82 22.68
N SER A 61 8.28 -8.46 21.61
CA SER A 61 9.51 -7.66 21.69
C SER A 61 9.36 -6.31 20.98
N ARG A 62 10.02 -5.26 21.50
CA ARG A 62 10.08 -3.94 20.86
C ARG A 62 10.74 -4.00 19.49
N PHE A 63 11.79 -4.81 19.36
CA PHE A 63 12.46 -5.05 18.08
C PHE A 63 11.53 -5.71 17.06
N GLY A 64 10.75 -6.71 17.46
CA GLY A 64 9.77 -7.36 16.59
C GLY A 64 8.69 -6.40 16.09
N ALA A 65 8.14 -5.56 16.98
CA ALA A 65 7.16 -4.54 16.58
C ALA A 65 7.75 -3.48 15.64
N TRP A 66 9.03 -3.14 15.78
CA TRP A 66 9.73 -2.25 14.85
C TRP A 66 10.00 -2.92 13.50
N LEU A 67 10.45 -4.19 13.52
CA LEU A 67 10.76 -4.97 12.32
C LEU A 67 9.52 -5.24 11.48
N ASP A 68 8.38 -5.50 12.12
CA ASP A 68 7.07 -5.64 11.48
C ASP A 68 6.77 -4.43 10.58
N VAL A 69 6.83 -3.22 11.15
CA VAL A 69 6.60 -1.96 10.40
C VAL A 69 7.62 -1.77 9.26
N VAL A 70 8.89 -2.14 9.47
CA VAL A 70 9.94 -2.08 8.43
C VAL A 70 9.63 -3.01 7.27
N VAL A 71 9.29 -4.27 7.53
CA VAL A 71 8.95 -5.26 6.50
C VAL A 71 7.70 -4.83 5.75
N ASP A 72 6.73 -4.27 6.46
CA ASP A 72 5.51 -3.71 5.90
C ASP A 72 5.77 -2.56 4.91
N ASN A 73 6.60 -1.59 5.30
CA ASN A 73 7.00 -0.49 4.43
C ASN A 73 7.80 -0.97 3.21
N LEU A 74 8.74 -1.93 3.39
CA LEU A 74 9.48 -2.52 2.28
C LEU A 74 8.55 -3.21 1.28
N SER A 75 7.63 -4.05 1.79
CA SER A 75 6.71 -4.81 0.94
C SER A 75 5.76 -3.89 0.16
N ARG A 76 5.22 -2.84 0.80
CA ARG A 76 4.41 -1.82 0.13
C ARG A 76 5.22 -1.01 -0.88
N GLY A 77 6.45 -0.63 -0.55
CA GLY A 77 7.32 0.10 -1.47
C GLY A 77 7.64 -0.67 -2.74
N MET A 78 7.91 -1.97 -2.62
CA MET A 78 8.07 -2.87 -3.77
C MET A 78 6.79 -2.93 -4.61
N LEU A 79 5.63 -3.05 -3.96
CA LEU A 79 4.34 -3.15 -4.64
C LEU A 79 4.01 -1.86 -5.41
N TRP A 80 4.21 -0.69 -4.80
CA TRP A 80 4.04 0.59 -5.47
C TRP A 80 4.96 0.76 -6.68
N SER A 81 6.22 0.31 -6.56
CA SER A 81 7.20 0.38 -7.65
C SER A 81 6.87 -0.55 -8.82
N LEU A 82 6.18 -1.68 -8.56
CA LEU A 82 5.65 -2.56 -9.59
C LEU A 82 4.42 -1.97 -10.30
N LEU A 83 3.62 -1.18 -9.58
CA LEU A 83 2.39 -0.58 -10.10
C LEU A 83 2.66 0.69 -10.92
N PHE A 84 3.50 1.59 -10.42
CA PHE A 84 3.76 2.89 -11.04
C PHE A 84 5.25 3.24 -10.99
N GLN A 85 5.77 3.84 -12.06
CA GLN A 85 7.16 4.30 -12.11
C GLN A 85 7.49 5.36 -11.04
N TRP A 86 6.49 6.12 -10.59
CA TRP A 86 6.63 7.11 -9.52
C TRP A 86 6.25 6.55 -8.13
N GLY A 87 5.90 5.27 -8.03
CA GLY A 87 5.45 4.64 -6.78
C GLY A 87 6.48 4.69 -5.64
N TRP A 88 7.76 4.86 -5.97
CA TRP A 88 8.82 5.10 -4.99
C TRP A 88 8.60 6.36 -4.16
N LEU A 89 7.88 7.38 -4.67
CA LEU A 89 7.53 8.58 -3.91
C LEU A 89 6.60 8.26 -2.74
N VAL A 90 5.63 7.36 -2.95
CA VAL A 90 4.70 6.93 -1.90
C VAL A 90 5.46 6.17 -0.81
N SER A 91 6.37 5.28 -1.23
CA SER A 91 7.27 4.58 -0.31
C SER A 91 8.14 5.55 0.49
N ALA A 92 8.78 6.52 -0.16
CA ALA A 92 9.63 7.51 0.50
C ALA A 92 8.85 8.30 1.56
N LEU A 93 7.59 8.67 1.27
CA LEU A 93 6.72 9.33 2.23
C LEU A 93 6.40 8.43 3.45
N GLU A 94 6.05 7.16 3.24
CA GLU A 94 5.80 6.19 4.33
C GLU A 94 7.06 6.01 5.21
N TRP A 95 8.25 5.98 4.61
CA TRP A 95 9.53 5.96 5.33
C TRP A 95 9.79 7.25 6.11
N CYS A 96 9.53 8.41 5.52
CA CYS A 96 9.66 9.69 6.22
C CYS A 96 8.77 9.75 7.47
N VAL A 97 7.51 9.32 7.35
CA VAL A 97 6.56 9.26 8.47
C VAL A 97 7.05 8.32 9.55
N PHE A 98 7.53 7.13 9.16
CA PHE A 98 8.09 6.16 10.09
C PHE A 98 9.27 6.74 10.88
N VAL A 99 10.25 7.34 10.21
CA VAL A 99 11.42 7.96 10.86
C VAL A 99 11.00 9.11 11.76
N CYS A 100 10.15 10.02 11.27
CA CYS A 100 9.70 11.19 12.04
C CYS A 100 8.96 10.79 13.32
N ASN A 101 8.09 9.76 13.25
CA ASN A 101 7.31 9.30 14.39
C ASN A 101 8.13 8.43 15.36
N HIS A 102 8.96 7.53 14.84
CA HIS A 102 9.74 6.62 15.66
C HIS A 102 10.86 7.33 16.43
N HIS A 103 11.56 8.28 15.79
CA HIS A 103 12.67 9.02 16.40
C HIS A 103 12.22 9.92 17.57
N THR A 104 11.03 10.54 17.49
CA THR A 104 10.63 11.55 18.48
C THR A 104 9.71 11.06 19.59
N ARG A 105 8.98 9.95 19.42
CA ARG A 105 7.80 9.69 20.27
C ARG A 105 7.66 8.28 20.85
N GLY A 106 8.56 7.34 20.53
CA GLY A 106 8.63 6.02 21.19
C GLY A 106 7.27 5.30 21.32
N GLU A 107 7.01 4.62 22.44
CA GLU A 107 5.73 3.95 22.71
C GLU A 107 4.56 4.91 23.05
N GLN A 108 4.84 6.16 23.40
CA GLN A 108 3.85 7.15 23.87
C GLN A 108 3.26 8.01 22.74
N TRP A 109 3.65 7.79 21.49
CA TRP A 109 3.21 8.60 20.36
C TRP A 109 1.67 8.73 20.22
N LYS A 110 0.92 7.71 20.67
CA LYS A 110 -0.55 7.68 20.65
C LYS A 110 -1.23 8.70 21.57
N SER A 111 -0.57 9.18 22.62
CA SER A 111 -1.14 10.16 23.57
C SER A 111 -0.89 11.62 23.17
N SER A 112 -0.06 11.86 22.15
CA SER A 112 0.41 13.21 21.77
C SER A 112 -0.52 13.97 20.80
N PHE A 113 -1.67 13.40 20.40
CA PHE A 113 -2.56 14.00 19.39
C PHE A 113 -3.62 14.95 19.95
N SER A 114 -3.58 15.29 21.25
CA SER A 114 -4.55 16.18 21.90
C SER A 114 -4.54 17.61 21.34
N SER A 115 -3.44 18.06 20.73
CA SER A 115 -3.30 19.36 20.04
C SER A 115 -3.48 19.29 18.52
N SER A 116 -3.87 18.12 17.97
CA SER A 116 -4.00 17.94 16.51
C SER A 116 -5.35 18.43 15.97
N PRO A 117 -5.42 18.81 14.67
CA PRO A 117 -6.66 19.21 13.99
C PRO A 117 -7.76 18.14 14.14
N PRO A 118 -9.04 18.54 14.09
CA PRO A 118 -10.17 17.62 14.32
C PRO A 118 -10.14 16.38 13.43
N LEU A 119 -9.78 16.54 12.14
CA LEU A 119 -9.69 15.44 11.19
C LEU A 119 -8.62 14.42 11.61
N ILE A 120 -7.41 14.89 11.91
CA ILE A 120 -6.29 14.03 12.32
C ILE A 120 -6.62 13.35 13.64
N ARG A 121 -7.20 14.08 14.59
CA ARG A 121 -7.64 13.51 15.86
C ARG A 121 -8.67 12.40 15.67
N ALA A 122 -9.62 12.57 14.76
CA ALA A 122 -10.64 11.56 14.47
C ALA A 122 -10.05 10.31 13.80
N ILE A 123 -9.04 10.47 12.92
CA ILE A 123 -8.31 9.36 12.31
C ILE A 123 -7.48 8.59 13.36
N MET A 124 -6.75 9.31 14.21
CA MET A 124 -5.82 8.73 15.19
C MET A 124 -6.49 8.23 16.47
N ALA A 125 -7.76 8.61 16.71
CA ALA A 125 -8.50 8.26 17.92
C ALA A 125 -8.53 6.73 18.15
N ASN A 126 -8.40 6.34 19.42
CA ASN A 126 -8.32 4.93 19.85
C ASN A 126 -7.24 4.11 19.12
N GLY A 127 -6.18 4.75 18.61
CA GLY A 127 -5.13 4.10 17.84
C GLY A 127 -5.64 3.53 16.52
N PHE A 128 -6.37 4.34 15.74
CA PHE A 128 -7.02 3.99 14.47
C PHE A 128 -8.23 3.06 14.54
N ARG A 129 -8.78 2.78 15.74
CA ARG A 129 -9.97 1.93 15.89
C ARG A 129 -11.30 2.66 15.61
N THR A 130 -11.24 3.90 15.14
CA THR A 130 -12.44 4.63 14.65
C THR A 130 -12.76 4.23 13.21
N PRO A 131 -14.00 4.44 12.73
CA PRO A 131 -14.34 4.17 11.32
C PRO A 131 -13.41 4.90 10.33
N LEU A 132 -13.06 6.16 10.61
CA LEU A 132 -12.11 6.93 9.80
C LEU A 132 -10.68 6.39 9.88
N GLY A 133 -10.24 5.96 11.07
CA GLY A 133 -8.94 5.32 11.26
C GLY A 133 -8.82 4.01 10.50
N VAL A 134 -9.83 3.14 10.60
CA VAL A 134 -9.90 1.88 9.86
C VAL A 134 -9.92 2.13 8.36
N TRP A 135 -10.63 3.16 7.89
CA TRP A 135 -10.67 3.51 6.46
C TRP A 135 -9.33 4.06 5.96
N ALA A 136 -8.63 4.87 6.76
CA ALA A 136 -7.29 5.35 6.43
C ALA A 136 -6.29 4.19 6.35
N VAL A 137 -6.32 3.27 7.34
CA VAL A 137 -5.47 2.07 7.37
C VAL A 137 -5.80 1.13 6.21
N SER A 138 -7.08 0.91 5.90
CA SER A 138 -7.45 0.07 4.75
C SER A 138 -7.00 0.70 3.43
N GLY A 139 -7.09 2.03 3.27
CA GLY A 139 -6.52 2.72 2.12
C GLY A 139 -4.99 2.61 2.05
N LEU A 140 -4.28 2.63 3.19
CA LEU A 140 -2.83 2.48 3.23
C LEU A 140 -2.37 1.08 2.81
N HIS A 141 -2.97 0.04 3.39
CA HIS A 141 -2.53 -1.35 3.19
C HIS A 141 -3.24 -2.05 2.03
N CYS A 142 -4.56 -1.90 1.90
CA CYS A 142 -5.36 -2.66 0.94
C CYS A 142 -5.35 -2.04 -0.46
N LEU A 143 -5.16 -0.73 -0.62
CA LEU A 143 -5.13 -0.09 -1.95
C LEU A 143 -4.07 -0.67 -2.89
N PRO A 144 -2.77 -0.72 -2.52
CA PRO A 144 -1.75 -1.23 -3.45
C PRO A 144 -1.99 -2.72 -3.77
N LEU A 145 -2.53 -3.49 -2.83
CA LEU A 145 -2.93 -4.88 -3.07
C LEU A 145 -4.11 -4.98 -4.04
N TRP A 146 -5.14 -4.14 -3.87
CA TRP A 146 -6.29 -4.08 -4.77
C TRP A 146 -5.89 -3.70 -6.20
N LEU A 147 -5.04 -2.69 -6.35
CA LEU A 147 -4.51 -2.25 -7.65
C LEU A 147 -3.70 -3.36 -8.33
N TYR A 148 -2.90 -4.08 -7.56
CA TYR A 148 -2.12 -5.21 -8.08
C TYR A 148 -3.02 -6.37 -8.50
N ALA A 149 -4.01 -6.73 -7.69
CA ALA A 149 -5.00 -7.75 -8.00
C ALA A 149 -5.84 -7.39 -9.23
N HIS A 150 -6.23 -6.12 -9.37
CA HIS A 150 -6.93 -5.62 -10.55
C HIS A 150 -6.06 -5.71 -11.81
N ARG A 151 -4.80 -5.25 -11.75
CA ARG A 151 -3.87 -5.25 -12.90
C ARG A 151 -3.48 -6.65 -13.35
N THR A 152 -3.42 -7.62 -12.43
CA THR A 152 -3.07 -9.01 -12.73
C THR A 152 -4.26 -9.85 -13.20
N GLY A 153 -5.47 -9.27 -13.27
CA GLY A 153 -6.70 -9.97 -13.61
C GLY A 153 -7.27 -10.81 -12.48
N PHE A 154 -6.60 -10.90 -11.32
CA PHE A 154 -7.01 -11.78 -10.21
C PHE A 154 -8.44 -11.50 -9.71
N LEU A 155 -8.86 -10.22 -9.65
CA LEU A 155 -10.21 -9.87 -9.21
C LEU A 155 -11.31 -10.35 -10.18
N SER A 156 -11.02 -10.36 -11.47
CA SER A 156 -11.97 -10.84 -12.50
C SER A 156 -11.88 -12.35 -12.68
N ASP A 157 -10.67 -12.90 -12.79
CA ASP A 157 -10.44 -14.29 -13.19
C ASP A 157 -10.62 -15.28 -12.04
N CYS A 158 -10.33 -14.87 -10.80
CA CYS A 158 -10.42 -15.75 -9.63
C CYS A 158 -11.66 -15.48 -8.77
N LEU A 159 -12.08 -14.22 -8.65
CA LEU A 159 -13.19 -13.82 -7.78
C LEU A 159 -14.48 -13.46 -8.55
N ASP A 160 -14.42 -13.47 -9.89
CA ASP A 160 -15.55 -13.13 -10.78
C ASP A 160 -16.24 -11.80 -10.41
N LEU A 161 -15.45 -10.83 -9.94
CA LEU A 161 -15.98 -9.55 -9.50
C LEU A 161 -16.38 -8.69 -10.69
N HIS A 162 -17.62 -8.22 -10.68
CA HIS A 162 -18.12 -7.31 -11.71
C HIS A 162 -17.26 -6.03 -11.78
N PRO A 163 -16.93 -5.50 -12.98
CA PRO A 163 -16.03 -4.35 -13.14
C PRO A 163 -16.44 -3.11 -12.33
N TRP A 164 -17.75 -2.88 -12.19
CA TRP A 164 -18.29 -1.79 -11.38
C TRP A 164 -17.86 -1.89 -9.90
N ILE A 165 -17.90 -3.08 -9.32
CA ILE A 165 -17.48 -3.32 -7.93
C ILE A 165 -15.97 -3.09 -7.79
N GLN A 166 -15.19 -3.47 -8.80
CA GLN A 166 -13.75 -3.23 -8.82
C GLN A 166 -13.42 -1.73 -8.80
N SER A 167 -14.12 -0.94 -9.63
CA SER A 167 -13.97 0.52 -9.67
C SER A 167 -14.43 1.19 -8.38
N MET A 168 -15.57 0.78 -7.82
CA MET A 168 -16.07 1.31 -6.54
C MET A 168 -15.10 1.02 -5.39
N GLY A 169 -14.61 -0.23 -5.29
CA GLY A 169 -13.63 -0.61 -4.28
C GLY A 169 -12.32 0.19 -4.42
N MET A 170 -11.86 0.41 -5.65
CA MET A 170 -10.68 1.22 -5.93
C MET A 170 -10.88 2.68 -5.49
N LEU A 171 -12.02 3.30 -5.81
CA LEU A 171 -12.34 4.67 -5.41
C LEU A 171 -12.41 4.81 -3.88
N LEU A 172 -13.06 3.86 -3.21
CA LEU A 172 -13.17 3.84 -1.76
C LEU A 172 -11.80 3.72 -1.08
N LEU A 173 -10.95 2.82 -1.56
CA LEU A 173 -9.59 2.63 -1.04
C LEU A 173 -8.67 3.81 -1.36
N ALA A 174 -8.81 4.43 -2.54
CA ALA A 174 -8.07 5.63 -2.92
C ALA A 174 -8.40 6.81 -2.00
N ALA A 175 -9.69 7.02 -1.69
CA ALA A 175 -10.11 8.03 -0.72
C ALA A 175 -9.53 7.75 0.68
N GLY A 176 -9.51 6.49 1.12
CA GLY A 176 -8.81 6.08 2.35
C GLY A 176 -7.33 6.42 2.33
N ARG A 177 -6.63 6.21 1.21
CA ARG A 177 -5.20 6.56 1.06
C ARG A 177 -4.95 8.06 1.14
N VAL A 178 -5.85 8.88 0.60
CA VAL A 178 -5.80 10.36 0.71
C VAL A 178 -6.00 10.79 2.17
N LEU A 179 -6.91 10.16 2.90
CA LEU A 179 -7.05 10.40 4.35
C LEU A 179 -5.76 10.04 5.10
N ALA A 180 -5.16 8.88 4.81
CA ALA A 180 -3.88 8.50 5.40
C ALA A 180 -2.78 9.52 5.07
N LEU A 181 -2.71 10.00 3.82
CA LEU A 181 -1.75 11.02 3.38
C LEU A 181 -1.87 12.32 4.20
N SER A 182 -3.09 12.73 4.54
CA SER A 182 -3.30 13.91 5.39
C SER A 182 -2.72 13.73 6.81
N ALA A 183 -2.85 12.53 7.38
CA ALA A 183 -2.28 12.17 8.67
C ALA A 183 -0.75 12.10 8.63
N GLU A 184 -0.20 11.50 7.56
CA GLU A 184 1.23 11.39 7.31
C GLU A 184 1.88 12.77 7.16
N ALA A 185 1.30 13.64 6.33
CA ALA A 185 1.77 15.01 6.13
C ALA A 185 1.76 15.81 7.43
N TRP A 186 0.70 15.66 8.24
CA TRP A 186 0.63 16.29 9.57
C TRP A 186 1.74 15.79 10.49
N CYS A 187 2.01 14.47 10.51
CA CYS A 187 3.06 13.91 11.35
C CYS A 187 4.44 14.48 10.99
N ILE A 188 4.78 14.49 9.70
CA ILE A 188 6.03 15.09 9.20
C ILE A 188 6.10 16.58 9.57
N TRP A 189 5.04 17.33 9.32
CA TRP A 189 4.99 18.76 9.64
C TRP A 189 5.19 19.04 11.14
N THR A 190 4.57 18.25 12.02
CA THR A 190 4.76 18.41 13.47
C THR A 190 6.20 18.10 13.89
N HIS A 191 6.86 17.15 13.23
CA HIS A 191 8.25 16.82 13.48
C HIS A 191 9.18 17.96 13.05
N ILE A 192 8.99 18.51 11.85
CA ILE A 192 9.75 19.68 11.36
C ILE A 192 9.61 20.86 12.31
N ARG A 193 8.38 21.19 12.76
CA ARG A 193 8.17 22.27 13.73
C ARG A 193 8.88 22.04 15.05
N HIS A 194 8.95 20.79 15.52
CA HIS A 194 9.67 20.45 16.74
C HIS A 194 11.18 20.67 16.60
N LEU A 195 11.76 20.24 15.49
CA LEU A 195 13.18 20.48 15.19
C LEU A 195 13.52 21.98 15.16
N LEU A 196 12.70 22.77 14.45
CA LEU A 196 12.89 24.22 14.36
C LEU A 196 12.77 24.94 15.71
N TYR A 197 11.87 24.48 16.59
CA TYR A 197 11.71 25.06 17.93
C TYR A 197 12.91 24.73 18.84
N ASN A 198 13.38 23.48 18.83
CA ASN A 198 14.52 23.07 19.65
C ASN A 198 15.80 23.80 19.24
N GLU A 199 16.05 23.98 17.94
CA GLU A 199 17.18 24.79 17.46
C GLU A 199 17.11 26.24 17.94
N ALA A 200 15.91 26.81 18.10
CA ALA A 200 15.74 28.17 18.59
C ALA A 200 15.99 28.29 20.10
N GLU A 201 15.68 27.26 20.89
CA GLU A 201 16.00 27.20 22.32
C GLU A 201 17.50 26.95 22.56
N GLU A 202 18.15 26.08 21.80
CA GLU A 202 19.60 25.86 21.91
C GLU A 202 20.43 27.10 21.52
N LYS A 203 19.88 27.98 20.69
CA LYS A 203 20.51 29.24 20.27
C LYS A 203 20.21 30.41 21.22
N LYS A 204 19.40 30.24 22.27
CA LYS A 204 19.26 31.24 23.34
C LYS A 204 20.51 31.18 24.24
N PRO A 205 21.29 32.28 24.32
CA PRO A 205 22.54 32.32 25.09
C PRO A 205 22.32 32.22 26.60
#